data_AF-A2FU93-F1
#
_entry.id   AF-A2FU93-F1
#
_cell.length_a   1.000
_cell.length_b   1.000
_cell.length_c   1.000
_cell.angle_alpha   90.00
_cell.angle_beta   90.00
_cell.angle_gamma   90.00
#
_symmetry.space_group_name_H-M   'P 1'
#
loop_
_entity.id
_entity.type
_entity.pdbx_description
1 polymer ?
#
loop_
_entity_poly.entity_id
_entity_poly.type
_entity_poly.pdbx_seq_one_letter_code
_entity_poly.pdbx_strand_id
1 'polypeptide(L)'
;MYLYIGPSMGKFNSVPPTATVYQGELAGGATDIRLQGGEFYDFNSLKSRIMVAASGGSREHHLSTLSPAGSLFSIESNTSDRYNNNFLFTLYGANQTHPGFSSDIRGISGTFGIAGYIVDPTQDWGAISGNGYYAGCSSSSYGGSTGGSSFITVNYHFSIQK
;
A
#
# COMPACT_ATOMS: atom_id res chain seq x y z
N MET A 1 15.43 -16.99 7.50
CA MET A 1 14.00 -16.79 7.24
C MET A 1 13.46 -15.86 8.30
N TYR A 2 12.76 -14.81 7.89
CA TYR A 2 12.27 -13.74 8.75
C TYR A 2 10.77 -13.57 8.52
N LEU A 3 10.02 -13.37 9.60
CA LEU A 3 8.58 -13.09 9.57
C LEU A 3 8.37 -11.65 10.04
N TYR A 4 7.74 -10.85 9.19
CA TYR A 4 7.38 -9.47 9.46
C TYR A 4 5.86 -9.37 9.56
N ILE A 5 5.34 -8.95 10.71
CA ILE A 5 3.90 -8.83 10.96
C ILE A 5 3.52 -7.35 10.96
N GLY A 6 2.75 -6.95 9.96
CA GLY A 6 2.22 -5.60 9.86
C GLY A 6 1.16 -5.33 10.93
N PRO A 7 1.24 -4.20 11.66
CA PRO A 7 0.21 -3.83 12.61
C PRO A 7 -1.06 -3.38 11.89
N SER A 8 -2.21 -3.43 12.57
CA SER A 8 -3.50 -2.94 12.05
C SER A 8 -3.49 -1.44 11.75
N MET A 9 -2.66 -0.67 12.45
CA MET A 9 -2.41 0.75 12.20
C MET A 9 -0.93 1.02 12.45
N GLY A 10 -0.25 1.68 11.51
CA GLY A 10 1.12 2.13 11.72
C GLY A 10 1.98 2.09 10.46
N LYS A 11 3.19 2.64 10.58
CA LYS A 11 4.14 2.76 9.47
C LYS A 11 4.99 1.51 9.23
N PHE A 12 5.05 0.63 10.22
CA PHE A 12 5.86 -0.59 10.12
C PHE A 12 5.39 -1.45 8.95
N ASN A 13 6.33 -1.81 8.07
CA ASN A 13 6.06 -2.60 6.87
C ASN A 13 4.97 -1.98 5.96
N SER A 14 4.89 -0.65 5.93
CA SER A 14 3.85 0.10 5.20
C SER A 14 4.42 1.29 4.42
N VAL A 15 5.12 2.19 5.09
CA VAL A 15 5.73 3.40 4.50
C VAL A 15 7.15 3.62 5.03
N PRO A 16 8.06 4.26 4.27
CA PRO A 16 9.44 4.39 4.68
C PRO A 16 9.56 5.21 5.97
N PRO A 17 10.64 5.07 6.77
CA PRO A 17 10.78 5.74 8.06
C PRO A 17 10.68 7.27 7.98
N THR A 18 11.05 7.85 6.83
CA THR A 18 10.97 9.28 6.56
C THR A 18 9.56 9.77 6.22
N ALA A 19 8.60 8.88 5.95
CA ALA A 19 7.23 9.26 5.66
C ALA A 19 6.65 10.03 6.85
N THR A 20 6.28 11.27 6.64
CA THR A 20 5.52 12.09 7.59
C THR A 20 4.04 11.86 7.37
N VAL A 21 3.18 12.14 8.36
CA VAL A 21 1.73 12.19 8.12
C VAL A 21 1.22 13.37 8.92
N TYR A 22 0.71 14.38 8.23
CA TYR A 22 0.08 15.54 8.82
C TYR A 22 -1.39 15.49 8.41
N GLN A 23 -2.28 15.16 9.34
CA GLN A 23 -3.70 14.87 9.05
C GLN A 23 -3.88 13.68 8.07
N GLY A 24 -5.04 13.03 8.11
CA GLY A 24 -5.32 11.83 7.33
C GLY A 24 -5.16 10.50 8.07
N GLU A 25 -5.67 9.44 7.43
CA GLU A 25 -5.83 8.11 8.01
C GLU A 25 -4.74 7.14 7.54
N LEU A 26 -4.17 6.41 8.49
CA LEU A 26 -3.16 5.39 8.21
C LEU A 26 -3.81 4.07 7.80
N ALA A 27 -3.21 3.41 6.80
CA ALA A 27 -3.45 1.99 6.56
C ALA A 27 -2.71 1.11 7.58
N GLY A 28 -2.99 -0.19 7.54
CA GLY A 28 -2.18 -1.20 8.20
C GLY A 28 -0.85 -1.46 7.48
N GLY A 29 0.02 -2.22 8.13
CA GLY A 29 1.22 -2.77 7.52
C GLY A 29 0.94 -4.05 6.75
N ALA A 30 1.71 -4.32 5.69
CA ALA A 30 1.73 -5.64 5.08
C ALA A 30 2.36 -6.65 6.06
N THR A 31 2.05 -7.94 5.89
CA THR A 31 2.74 -9.04 6.58
C THR A 31 3.47 -9.87 5.55
N ASP A 32 4.73 -10.22 5.79
CA ASP A 32 5.49 -10.97 4.81
C ASP A 32 6.55 -11.91 5.41
N ILE A 33 6.94 -12.90 4.60
CA ILE A 33 8.01 -13.85 4.91
C ILE A 33 9.17 -13.61 3.95
N ARG A 34 10.38 -13.47 4.49
CA ARG A 34 11.60 -13.19 3.72
C ARG A 34 12.68 -14.23 3.96
N LEU A 35 13.42 -14.59 2.90
CA LEU A 35 14.65 -15.36 3.04
C LEU A 35 15.76 -14.53 3.70
N GLN A 36 15.85 -13.25 3.32
CA GLN A 36 16.83 -12.30 3.84
C GLN A 36 16.11 -11.17 4.58
N GLY A 37 16.58 -10.86 5.79
CA GLY A 37 16.06 -9.75 6.58
C GLY A 37 16.42 -8.41 5.92
N GLY A 38 15.61 -7.40 6.18
CA GLY A 38 15.86 -6.05 5.67
C GLY A 38 14.62 -5.18 5.74
N GLU A 39 14.76 -3.98 5.20
CA GLU A 39 13.65 -3.04 5.10
C GLU A 39 12.74 -3.38 3.93
N PHE A 40 11.47 -3.04 4.07
CA PHE A 40 10.47 -3.43 3.09
C PHE A 40 10.53 -2.60 1.79
N TYR A 41 11.34 -1.56 1.76
CA TYR A 41 11.64 -0.74 0.58
C TYR A 41 13.06 -1.01 0.05
N ASP A 42 13.82 -1.92 0.66
CA ASP A 42 15.16 -2.30 0.18
C ASP A 42 15.05 -3.36 -0.92
N PHE A 43 15.63 -3.06 -2.08
CA PHE A 43 15.60 -3.90 -3.27
C PHE A 43 16.10 -5.34 -3.04
N ASN A 44 17.10 -5.55 -2.19
CA ASN A 44 17.59 -6.90 -1.88
C ASN A 44 16.57 -7.67 -1.03
N SER A 45 15.97 -7.00 -0.04
CA SER A 45 14.88 -7.59 0.73
C SER A 45 13.67 -7.94 -0.16
N LEU A 46 13.31 -7.10 -1.14
CA LEU A 46 12.18 -7.34 -2.06
C LEU A 46 12.28 -8.68 -2.79
N LYS A 47 13.46 -9.01 -3.34
CA LYS A 47 13.70 -10.27 -4.08
C LYS A 47 13.55 -11.51 -3.21
N SER A 48 13.72 -11.35 -1.91
CA SER A 48 13.75 -12.45 -0.95
C SER A 48 12.36 -12.81 -0.39
N ARG A 49 11.33 -12.03 -0.73
CA ARG A 49 9.95 -12.23 -0.25
C ARG A 49 9.36 -13.50 -0.85
N ILE A 50 8.93 -14.40 0.01
CA ILE A 50 8.23 -15.64 -0.35
C ILE A 50 6.72 -15.41 -0.38
N MET A 51 6.20 -14.74 0.64
CA MET A 51 4.78 -14.47 0.79
C MET A 51 4.62 -13.03 1.26
N VAL A 52 3.64 -12.33 0.69
CA VAL A 52 3.20 -11.01 1.13
C VAL A 52 1.68 -11.06 1.27
N ALA A 53 1.18 -10.90 2.49
CA ALA A 53 -0.21 -10.60 2.77
C ALA A 53 -0.36 -9.08 2.77
N ALA A 54 -0.99 -8.55 1.73
CA ALA A 54 -1.18 -7.12 1.57
C ALA A 54 -2.18 -6.56 2.58
N SER A 55 -1.95 -5.31 2.94
CA SER A 55 -2.85 -4.51 3.77
C SER A 55 -3.93 -3.83 2.91
N GLY A 56 -5.03 -3.46 3.58
CA GLY A 56 -6.09 -2.66 2.98
C GLY A 56 -5.69 -1.19 2.89
N GLY A 57 -6.47 -0.42 2.14
CA GLY A 57 -6.37 1.03 2.14
C GLY A 57 -7.17 1.63 3.30
N SER A 58 -6.77 2.81 3.74
CA SER A 58 -7.56 3.63 4.67
C SER A 58 -8.66 4.42 3.95
N ARG A 59 -9.52 5.07 4.73
CA ARG A 59 -10.43 6.12 4.26
C ARG A 59 -10.51 7.22 5.30
N GLU A 60 -10.59 8.47 4.87
CA GLU A 60 -10.83 9.61 5.76
C GLU A 60 -12.31 10.05 5.72
N HIS A 61 -13.02 9.80 4.61
CA HIS A 61 -14.38 10.27 4.41
C HIS A 61 -15.36 9.13 4.17
N HIS A 62 -16.60 9.34 4.65
CA HIS A 62 -17.55 8.25 4.86
C HIS A 62 -18.12 7.70 3.53
N LEU A 63 -18.10 8.54 2.49
CA LEU A 63 -18.53 8.20 1.14
C LEU A 63 -17.39 7.69 0.25
N SER A 64 -16.14 7.73 0.74
CA SER A 64 -15.03 7.10 0.05
C SER A 64 -15.08 5.58 0.22
N THR A 65 -14.65 4.85 -0.80
CA THR A 65 -14.75 3.39 -0.83
C THR A 65 -13.75 2.78 0.16
N LEU A 66 -14.23 1.85 1.00
CA LEU A 66 -13.35 1.03 1.83
C LEU A 66 -12.58 0.06 0.97
N SER A 67 -11.25 0.03 1.09
CA SER A 67 -10.43 -0.93 0.35
C SER A 67 -9.95 -2.07 1.26
N PRO A 68 -10.50 -3.29 1.13
CA PRO A 68 -10.14 -4.42 1.98
C PRO A 68 -8.70 -4.90 1.75
N ALA A 69 -8.17 -5.61 2.75
CA ALA A 69 -6.84 -6.22 2.74
C ALA A 69 -6.83 -7.61 2.08
N GLY A 70 -5.63 -8.14 1.79
CA GLY A 70 -5.40 -9.56 1.53
C GLY A 70 -5.64 -10.04 0.10
N SER A 71 -6.20 -9.22 -0.80
CA SER A 71 -6.51 -9.62 -2.17
C SER A 71 -5.29 -9.65 -3.10
N LEU A 72 -5.30 -10.53 -4.11
CA LEU A 72 -4.32 -10.50 -5.22
C LEU A 72 -4.52 -9.28 -6.14
N PHE A 73 -5.76 -8.81 -6.21
CA PHE A 73 -6.19 -7.63 -6.95
C PHE A 73 -6.92 -6.74 -5.97
N SER A 74 -6.36 -5.58 -5.72
CA SER A 74 -7.01 -4.54 -4.96
C SER A 74 -8.17 -3.96 -5.76
N ILE A 75 -9.19 -3.49 -5.06
CA ILE A 75 -10.35 -2.88 -5.70
C ILE A 75 -10.04 -1.46 -6.14
N GLU A 76 -10.85 -0.94 -7.05
CA GLU A 76 -10.92 0.49 -7.29
C GLU A 76 -11.60 1.19 -6.11
N SER A 77 -11.13 2.40 -5.80
CA SER A 77 -11.66 3.19 -4.70
C SER A 77 -12.06 4.58 -5.17
N ASN A 78 -13.25 5.01 -4.79
CA ASN A 78 -13.69 6.37 -5.05
C ASN A 78 -13.23 7.28 -3.92
N THR A 79 -12.71 8.44 -4.31
CA THR A 79 -12.35 9.52 -3.40
C THR A 79 -13.46 10.56 -3.37
N SER A 80 -13.81 11.05 -2.18
CA SER A 80 -14.83 12.09 -1.99
C SER A 80 -14.28 13.31 -1.25
N ASP A 81 -14.95 14.46 -1.36
CA ASP A 81 -14.69 15.66 -0.55
C ASP A 81 -15.37 15.57 0.83
N ARG A 82 -14.72 16.09 1.87
CA ARG A 82 -15.19 16.19 3.25
C ARG A 82 -16.46 17.04 3.40
N TYR A 83 -16.54 18.16 2.66
CA TYR A 83 -17.55 19.18 2.91
C TYR A 83 -18.76 19.04 2.00
N ASN A 84 -18.54 18.67 0.74
CA ASN A 84 -19.60 18.66 -0.27
C ASN A 84 -20.15 17.28 -0.59
N ASN A 85 -19.63 16.20 0.02
CA ASN A 85 -20.11 14.82 -0.20
C ASN A 85 -20.13 14.37 -1.67
N ASN A 86 -19.28 14.98 -2.51
CA ASN A 86 -19.22 14.71 -3.94
C ASN A 86 -18.09 13.73 -4.26
N PHE A 87 -18.34 12.85 -5.22
CA PHE A 87 -17.29 12.09 -5.89
C PHE A 87 -16.29 13.06 -6.53
N LEU A 88 -15.00 12.79 -6.36
CA LEU A 88 -13.92 13.58 -6.93
C LEU A 88 -13.25 12.84 -8.08
N PHE A 89 -12.69 11.66 -7.80
CA PHE A 89 -11.98 10.84 -8.75
C PHE A 89 -11.86 9.41 -8.26
N THR A 90 -11.48 8.51 -9.18
CA THR A 90 -11.24 7.10 -8.90
C THR A 90 -9.74 6.83 -8.75
N LEU A 91 -9.43 5.98 -7.79
CA LEU A 91 -8.13 5.37 -7.56
C LEU A 91 -8.19 3.93 -8.05
N TYR A 92 -7.25 3.55 -8.90
CA TYR A 92 -7.17 2.20 -9.45
C TYR A 92 -6.34 1.31 -8.51
N GLY A 93 -6.85 0.11 -8.25
CA GLY A 93 -6.23 -0.85 -7.33
C GLY A 93 -4.91 -1.43 -7.86
N ALA A 94 -4.01 -1.78 -6.94
CA ALA A 94 -2.83 -2.57 -7.24
C ALA A 94 -3.18 -4.02 -7.64
N ASN A 95 -2.33 -4.66 -8.43
CA ASN A 95 -2.47 -6.08 -8.75
C ASN A 95 -1.10 -6.78 -8.82
N GLN A 96 -1.04 -7.95 -9.48
CA GLN A 96 0.18 -8.74 -9.57
C GLN A 96 1.24 -8.18 -10.54
N THR A 97 0.88 -7.19 -11.37
CA THR A 97 1.76 -6.66 -12.43
C THR A 97 2.02 -5.16 -12.32
N HIS A 98 1.22 -4.40 -11.57
CA HIS A 98 1.45 -2.98 -11.34
C HIS A 98 0.92 -2.47 -9.97
N PRO A 99 1.48 -1.37 -9.44
CA PRO A 99 0.91 -0.67 -8.29
C PRO A 99 -0.42 0.00 -8.61
N GLY A 100 -1.13 0.37 -7.55
CA GLY A 100 -2.30 1.23 -7.69
C GLY A 100 -1.87 2.59 -8.23
N PHE A 101 -2.75 3.21 -9.00
CA PHE A 101 -2.48 4.51 -9.64
C PHE A 101 -3.73 5.38 -9.72
N SER A 102 -3.54 6.65 -10.07
CA SER A 102 -4.61 7.57 -10.44
C SER A 102 -4.21 8.40 -11.64
N SER A 103 -5.21 8.88 -12.40
CA SER A 103 -5.04 9.90 -13.43
C SER A 103 -5.19 11.32 -12.88
N ASP A 104 -5.63 11.47 -11.62
CA ASP A 104 -5.76 12.76 -10.96
C ASP A 104 -4.44 13.16 -10.28
N ILE A 105 -4.07 14.44 -10.35
CA ILE A 105 -2.85 15.00 -9.76
C ILE A 105 -2.79 14.84 -8.23
N ARG A 106 -3.95 14.67 -7.58
CA ARG A 106 -4.08 14.44 -6.14
C ARG A 106 -3.88 12.97 -5.76
N GLY A 107 -3.85 12.07 -6.73
CA GLY A 107 -3.57 10.66 -6.51
C GLY A 107 -2.06 10.41 -6.41
N ILE A 108 -1.67 9.64 -5.42
CA ILE A 108 -0.27 9.28 -5.18
C ILE A 108 -0.14 7.78 -5.41
N SER A 109 0.44 7.39 -6.54
CA SER A 109 0.63 5.98 -6.88
C SER A 109 1.54 5.29 -5.88
N GLY A 110 1.23 4.03 -5.59
CA GLY A 110 2.13 3.16 -4.86
C GLY A 110 3.29 2.71 -5.74
N THR A 111 4.20 1.95 -5.15
CA THR A 111 5.26 1.24 -5.86
C THR A 111 5.38 -0.18 -5.33
N PHE A 112 6.41 -0.91 -5.76
CA PHE A 112 6.67 -2.23 -5.21
C PHE A 112 6.93 -2.12 -3.71
N GLY A 113 6.10 -2.79 -2.93
CA GLY A 113 6.29 -2.82 -1.49
C GLY A 113 6.16 -1.47 -0.81
N ILE A 114 5.76 -0.35 -1.43
CA ILE A 114 5.67 0.93 -0.74
C ILE A 114 4.36 1.61 -1.10
N ALA A 115 3.49 1.79 -0.10
CA ALA A 115 2.23 2.53 -0.24
C ALA A 115 2.47 3.93 -0.82
N GLY A 116 1.52 4.42 -1.61
CA GLY A 116 1.57 5.80 -2.13
C GLY A 116 1.70 6.78 -0.95
N TYR A 117 2.78 7.56 -0.92
CA TYR A 117 3.08 8.45 0.20
C TYR A 117 3.77 9.72 -0.31
N ILE A 118 3.55 10.86 0.36
CA ILE A 118 4.27 12.12 0.12
C ILE A 118 5.35 12.27 1.21
N VAL A 119 6.24 13.25 1.19
CA VAL A 119 7.14 13.51 2.33
C VAL A 119 7.03 14.99 2.70
N ASP A 120 5.80 15.41 2.95
CA ASP A 120 5.47 16.77 3.34
C ASP A 120 4.81 16.74 4.73
N PRO A 121 5.44 17.35 5.76
CA PRO A 121 4.91 17.39 7.11
C PRO A 121 3.81 18.44 7.30
N THR A 122 3.42 19.16 6.25
CA THR A 122 2.40 20.22 6.28
C THR A 122 1.18 19.91 5.42
N GLN A 123 1.28 18.94 4.53
CA GLN A 123 0.20 18.55 3.64
C GLN A 123 -0.74 17.55 4.31
N ASP A 124 -2.05 17.69 4.09
CA ASP A 124 -3.05 16.68 4.49
C ASP A 124 -2.93 15.43 3.63
N TRP A 125 -2.72 14.29 4.27
CA TRP A 125 -2.50 13.00 3.61
C TRP A 125 -3.76 12.25 3.22
N GLY A 126 -4.94 12.78 3.55
CA GLY A 126 -6.20 12.18 3.17
C GLY A 126 -6.30 10.74 3.65
N ALA A 127 -6.31 9.80 2.70
CA ALA A 127 -6.25 8.37 2.98
C ALA A 127 -4.97 7.74 2.41
N ILE A 128 -4.18 7.13 3.28
CA ILE A 128 -2.99 6.34 2.93
C ILE A 128 -3.41 4.94 2.48
N SER A 129 -2.83 4.52 1.36
CA SER A 129 -3.03 3.23 0.73
C SER A 129 -2.38 2.06 1.47
N GLY A 130 -2.85 0.86 1.16
CA GLY A 130 -2.28 -0.37 1.68
C GLY A 130 -0.98 -0.74 0.96
N ASN A 131 -0.02 -1.24 1.72
CA ASN A 131 1.18 -1.90 1.23
C ASN A 131 0.89 -3.35 0.78
N GLY A 132 1.74 -3.91 -0.09
CA GLY A 132 1.67 -5.27 -0.60
C GLY A 132 2.91 -5.63 -1.41
N TYR A 133 2.81 -6.60 -2.32
CA TYR A 133 3.83 -6.84 -3.34
C TYR A 133 3.92 -5.63 -4.28
N TYR A 134 2.78 -5.26 -4.87
CA TYR A 134 2.57 -3.91 -5.36
C TYR A 134 1.61 -3.18 -4.42
N ALA A 135 1.96 -1.97 -4.03
CA ALA A 135 1.14 -1.20 -3.10
C ALA A 135 0.05 -0.40 -3.82
N GLY A 136 -0.98 -0.04 -3.07
CA GLY A 136 -2.11 0.76 -3.54
C GLY A 136 -1.78 2.23 -3.79
N CYS A 137 -2.80 2.97 -4.22
CA CYS A 137 -2.76 4.40 -4.49
C CYS A 137 -3.49 5.17 -3.39
N SER A 138 -2.87 6.26 -2.94
CA SER A 138 -3.41 7.15 -1.91
C SER A 138 -4.04 8.39 -2.56
N SER A 139 -4.84 9.14 -1.81
CA SER A 139 -5.26 10.48 -2.21
C SER A 139 -4.77 11.52 -1.21
N SER A 140 -4.18 12.61 -1.68
CA SER A 140 -3.79 13.74 -0.82
C SER A 140 -5.00 14.60 -0.48
N SER A 141 -5.22 14.93 0.79
CA SER A 141 -6.26 15.86 1.27
C SER A 141 -7.71 15.40 1.07
N TYR A 142 -7.93 14.14 0.70
CA TYR A 142 -9.26 13.58 0.41
C TYR A 142 -9.39 12.11 0.85
N GLY A 143 -10.61 11.60 0.78
CA GLY A 143 -11.04 10.51 1.65
C GLY A 143 -10.77 9.06 1.23
N GLY A 144 -10.20 8.78 0.06
CA GLY A 144 -10.14 7.41 -0.49
C GLY A 144 -8.73 6.88 -0.72
N SER A 145 -8.53 5.58 -0.57
CA SER A 145 -7.30 4.91 -0.99
C SER A 145 -7.58 3.47 -1.44
N THR A 146 -6.62 2.84 -2.12
CA THR A 146 -6.66 1.42 -2.47
C THR A 146 -5.69 0.60 -1.62
N GLY A 147 -5.97 -0.69 -1.48
CA GLY A 147 -5.09 -1.66 -0.82
C GLY A 147 -3.94 -2.10 -1.73
N GLY A 148 -2.96 -2.80 -1.15
CA GLY A 148 -1.91 -3.45 -1.92
C GLY A 148 -2.37 -4.79 -2.50
N SER A 149 -1.50 -5.42 -3.26
CA SER A 149 -1.69 -6.78 -3.79
C SER A 149 -0.90 -7.81 -2.97
N SER A 150 -1.57 -8.89 -2.56
CA SER A 150 -0.91 -10.05 -1.95
C SER A 150 -0.11 -10.81 -2.98
N PHE A 151 0.88 -11.60 -2.55
CA PHE A 151 1.71 -12.39 -3.46
C PHE A 151 2.24 -13.64 -2.76
N ILE A 152 2.38 -14.72 -3.51
CA ILE A 152 3.10 -15.92 -3.10
C ILE A 152 4.01 -16.31 -4.25
N THR A 153 5.32 -16.39 -4.01
CA THR A 153 6.27 -17.03 -4.91
C THR A 153 6.76 -18.33 -4.31
N VAL A 154 6.90 -19.33 -5.17
CA VAL A 154 7.64 -20.54 -4.87
C VAL A 154 8.95 -20.44 -5.66
N ASN A 155 9.99 -19.90 -5.05
CA ASN A 155 11.32 -19.91 -5.66
C ASN A 155 11.83 -21.37 -5.70
N TYR A 156 11.54 -22.09 -6.78
CA TYR A 156 12.25 -23.32 -7.12
C TYR A 156 13.57 -22.97 -7.80
N HIS A 157 14.64 -22.84 -7.02
CA HIS A 157 15.99 -22.99 -7.56
C HIS A 157 16.77 -23.99 -6.70
N PHE A 158 16.39 -25.27 -6.79
CA PHE A 158 17.28 -26.38 -6.44
C PHE A 158 18.21 -26.60 -7.65
N SER A 159 19.39 -25.97 -7.63
CA SER A 159 20.51 -26.48 -8.42
C SER A 159 21.08 -27.66 -7.64
N ILE A 160 20.75 -28.88 -8.05
CA ILE A 160 21.52 -30.05 -7.65
C ILE A 160 22.84 -29.93 -8.41
N GLN A 161 23.88 -29.52 -7.70
CA GLN A 161 25.25 -29.63 -8.19
C GLN A 161 25.49 -31.13 -8.46
N LYS A 162 25.77 -31.47 -9.73
CA LYS A 162 26.23 -32.81 -10.12
C LYS A 162 27.68 -33.00 -9.69
#